data_AF-A0A4W4HBK0-F1
#
_entry.id   AF-A0A4W4HBK0-F1
#
_cell.length_a   1.000
_cell.length_b   1.000
_cell.length_c   1.000
_cell.angle_alpha   90.00
_cell.angle_beta   90.00
_cell.angle_gamma   90.00
#
_symmetry.space_group_name_H-M   'P 1'
#
loop_
_entity.id
_entity.type
_entity.pdbx_description
1 polymer ?
#
loop_
_entity_poly.entity_id
_entity_poly.type
_entity_poly.pdbx_seq_one_letter_code
_entity_poly.pdbx_strand_id
1 'polypeptide(L)'
;MAQRAFALPRQQSLFLPAVLNPFVQETRLTRHEKIKFCLLGVLLVPLRSVFLAVVLMATWLVAAVITFRRPLNRDVEPMTGWRRLMCRTVMVFLGRVCFLGMGFCVVVKGRQVSGAKAPILAVAPHSSFFDAIACIVAGLPSIVSRSESLDAPIFGRILQCLQPVLVSRKDPDSRKNTILEIRRRAMSGGHWPQMLIFPEGTCTNRSCLITFKQGAFVSGVPVQPVLIRYPGKMDTVTWTWQGPRLWTVLLHTLCQIYTTVEIEFLPPHIPTEEEKENATKFAHSVRAVMARSLGVPVTDHTFEDCRLMISAGELTLPMEAGLVEFTKISRKLNLKWDNVKKELENFATRASSCKGGRIRIEEFAGFLKLPISPALQELFALFDRDGDGTIDFREYVIGVTVLCRPANTEEVIHTAFKLFDIDEDNNITRDEFSSLLRSALGVCDLNVSKLFNAIDSDGSGHITYDEFRTFALTHPEYGKLFTTYIELQRYQGLQGEEPDFDSAFSQWGTSSPSDHQEDSNSHKKDA
;
A
#
# COMPACT_ATOMS: atom_id res chain seq x y z
N MET A 1 25.44 -15.75 -6.48
CA MET A 1 24.41 -14.73 -6.19
C MET A 1 23.07 -15.45 -6.02
N ALA A 2 22.77 -15.87 -4.79
CA ALA A 2 21.50 -16.53 -4.48
C ALA A 2 20.36 -15.50 -4.51
N GLN A 3 19.33 -15.75 -5.32
CA GLN A 3 18.08 -15.00 -5.27
C GLN A 3 17.50 -15.14 -3.86
N ARG A 4 17.30 -14.03 -3.14
CA ARG A 4 16.47 -13.99 -1.93
C ARG A 4 15.06 -14.44 -2.33
N ALA A 5 14.74 -15.70 -2.09
CA ALA A 5 13.39 -16.23 -2.23
C ALA A 5 12.58 -15.75 -1.03
N PHE A 6 12.01 -14.55 -1.13
CA PHE A 6 10.94 -14.14 -0.22
C PHE A 6 9.75 -15.07 -0.46
N ALA A 7 9.17 -15.62 0.61
CA ALA A 7 7.90 -16.32 0.50
C ALA A 7 6.87 -15.33 -0.05
N LEU A 8 6.37 -15.60 -1.26
CA LEU A 8 5.36 -14.77 -1.89
C LEU A 8 4.11 -14.74 -1.01
N PRO A 9 3.42 -13.59 -0.89
CA PRO A 9 2.10 -13.55 -0.27
C PRO A 9 1.21 -14.61 -0.93
N ARG A 10 0.26 -15.17 -0.16
CA ARG A 10 -0.73 -16.10 -0.70
C ARG A 10 -1.36 -15.48 -1.95
N GLN A 11 -1.13 -16.09 -3.11
CA GLN A 11 -1.45 -15.47 -4.40
C GLN A 11 -2.93 -15.63 -4.79
N GLN A 12 -3.70 -16.41 -4.05
CA GLN A 12 -5.10 -16.72 -4.34
C GLN A 12 -5.97 -16.40 -3.13
N SER A 13 -7.12 -15.76 -3.36
CA SER A 13 -8.15 -15.56 -2.34
C SER A 13 -8.63 -16.89 -1.77
N LEU A 14 -8.97 -16.93 -0.48
CA LEU A 14 -9.53 -18.10 0.20
C LEU A 14 -10.88 -18.57 -0.39
N PHE A 15 -11.55 -17.70 -1.15
CA PHE A 15 -12.84 -17.98 -1.77
C PHE A 15 -12.76 -17.94 -3.30
N LEU A 16 -13.67 -18.70 -3.93
CA LEU A 16 -13.88 -18.68 -5.37
C LEU A 16 -14.67 -17.43 -5.82
N PRO A 17 -14.37 -16.88 -7.02
CA PRO A 17 -13.26 -17.26 -7.87
C PRO A 17 -11.93 -16.84 -7.23
N ALA A 18 -10.91 -17.71 -7.30
CA ALA A 18 -9.58 -17.39 -6.80
C ALA A 18 -9.06 -16.15 -7.53
N VAL A 19 -9.02 -15.01 -6.83
CA VAL A 19 -8.54 -13.75 -7.39
C VAL A 19 -7.06 -13.63 -7.07
N LEU A 20 -6.26 -13.36 -8.10
CA LEU A 20 -4.84 -13.06 -7.92
C LEU A 20 -4.67 -11.82 -7.05
N ASN A 21 -3.68 -11.81 -6.14
CA ASN A 21 -3.40 -10.62 -5.34
C ASN A 21 -3.18 -9.41 -6.27
N PRO A 22 -4.02 -8.36 -6.21
CA PRO A 22 -3.98 -7.25 -7.17
C PRO A 22 -2.74 -6.35 -7.03
N PHE A 23 -1.98 -6.48 -5.94
CA PHE A 23 -0.85 -5.61 -5.62
C PHE A 23 0.51 -6.24 -5.92
N VAL A 24 0.51 -7.50 -6.37
CA VAL A 24 1.72 -8.26 -6.68
C VAL A 24 1.84 -8.40 -8.18
N GLN A 25 2.99 -8.03 -8.72
CA GLN A 25 3.29 -8.21 -10.14
C GLN A 25 4.71 -8.74 -10.32
N GLU A 26 4.83 -10.01 -10.73
CA GLU A 26 6.09 -10.58 -11.16
C GLU A 26 6.24 -10.48 -12.69
N THR A 27 7.10 -9.57 -13.15
CA THR A 27 7.47 -9.52 -14.57
C THR A 27 8.60 -10.51 -14.85
N ARG A 28 8.25 -11.74 -15.28
CA ARG A 28 9.24 -12.75 -15.67
C ARG A 28 9.61 -12.58 -17.14
N LEU A 29 10.81 -12.05 -17.39
CA LEU A 29 11.37 -11.92 -18.74
C LEU A 29 12.16 -13.16 -19.13
N THR A 30 11.85 -13.74 -20.29
CA THR A 30 12.63 -14.82 -20.91
C THR A 30 14.01 -14.30 -21.34
N ARG A 31 14.97 -15.21 -21.58
CA ARG A 31 16.32 -14.85 -22.04
C ARG A 31 16.29 -14.05 -23.35
N HIS A 32 15.45 -14.49 -24.30
CA HIS A 32 15.25 -13.81 -25.57
C HIS A 32 14.73 -12.37 -25.37
N GLU A 33 13.75 -12.19 -24.49
CA GLU A 33 13.21 -10.87 -24.19
C GLU A 33 14.26 -9.97 -23.54
N LYS A 34 15.06 -10.48 -22.60
CA LYS A 34 16.17 -9.71 -22.00
C LYS A 34 17.19 -9.25 -23.04
N ILE A 35 17.56 -10.12 -23.98
CA ILE A 35 18.47 -9.76 -25.09
C ILE A 35 17.82 -8.68 -25.96
N LYS A 36 16.55 -8.87 -26.34
CA LYS A 36 15.79 -7.87 -27.10
C LYS A 36 15.72 -6.52 -26.39
N PHE A 37 15.46 -6.52 -25.08
CA PHE A 37 15.44 -5.32 -24.24
C PHE A 37 16.79 -4.61 -24.21
N CYS A 38 17.88 -5.37 -24.14
CA CYS A 38 19.23 -4.82 -24.17
C CYS A 38 19.53 -4.17 -25.52
N LEU A 39 19.33 -4.90 -26.62
CA LEU A 39 19.61 -4.41 -27.98
C LEU A 39 18.77 -3.19 -28.34
N LEU A 40 17.45 -3.25 -28.13
CA LEU A 40 16.56 -2.11 -28.37
C LEU A 40 16.82 -0.99 -27.36
N GLY A 41 17.20 -1.32 -26.13
CA GLY A 41 17.48 -0.34 -25.09
C GLY A 41 18.65 0.58 -25.43
N VAL A 42 19.75 0.04 -25.95
CA VAL A 42 20.93 0.82 -26.35
C VAL A 42 20.57 1.87 -27.42
N LEU A 43 19.65 1.54 -28.33
CA LEU A 43 19.26 2.43 -29.42
C LEU A 43 18.10 3.37 -29.03
N LEU A 44 16.99 2.81 -28.53
CA LEU A 44 15.74 3.55 -28.34
C LEU A 44 15.77 4.43 -27.10
N VAL A 45 16.39 3.98 -26.00
CA VAL A 45 16.32 4.71 -24.73
C VAL A 45 17.03 6.06 -24.81
N PRO A 46 18.26 6.19 -25.34
CA PRO A 46 18.92 7.49 -25.48
C PRO A 46 18.11 8.42 -26.41
N LEU A 47 17.68 7.92 -27.56
CA LEU A 47 16.93 8.69 -28.55
C LEU A 47 15.61 9.22 -27.96
N ARG A 48 14.83 8.34 -27.32
CA ARG A 48 13.57 8.72 -26.67
C ARG A 48 13.81 9.63 -25.48
N SER A 49 14.86 9.43 -24.69
CA SER A 49 15.14 10.29 -23.53
C SER A 49 15.44 11.72 -23.95
N VAL A 50 16.25 11.92 -25.00
CA VAL A 50 16.51 13.26 -25.55
C VAL A 50 15.22 13.87 -26.10
N PHE A 51 14.46 13.12 -26.89
CA PHE A 51 13.18 13.59 -27.43
C PHE A 51 12.20 14.00 -26.32
N LEU A 52 12.03 13.16 -25.30
CA LEU A 52 11.13 13.41 -24.17
C LEU A 52 11.60 14.60 -23.34
N ALA A 53 12.92 14.78 -23.14
CA ALA A 53 13.45 15.94 -22.45
C ALA A 53 13.10 17.25 -23.18
N VAL A 54 13.23 17.29 -24.51
CA VAL A 54 12.86 18.45 -25.34
C VAL A 54 11.36 18.72 -25.25
N VAL A 55 10.52 17.69 -25.39
CA VAL A 55 9.06 17.84 -25.33
C VAL A 55 8.60 18.26 -23.94
N LEU A 56 9.18 17.72 -22.87
CA LEU A 56 8.87 18.10 -21.49
C LEU A 56 9.28 19.55 -21.19
N MET A 57 10.44 19.99 -21.69
CA MET A 57 10.87 21.38 -21.57
C MET A 57 9.91 22.33 -22.31
N ALA A 58 9.53 22.01 -23.54
CA ALA A 58 8.53 22.78 -24.29
C ALA A 58 7.18 22.82 -23.57
N THR A 59 6.73 21.68 -23.04
CA THR A 59 5.48 21.57 -22.27
C THR A 59 5.53 22.42 -21.00
N TRP A 60 6.66 22.43 -20.30
CA TRP A 60 6.87 23.27 -19.12
C TRP A 60 6.83 24.76 -19.46
N LEU A 61 7.48 25.19 -20.54
CA LEU A 61 7.45 26.60 -20.99
C LEU A 61 6.01 27.05 -21.29
N VAL A 62 5.25 26.23 -22.03
CA VAL A 62 3.84 26.51 -22.31
C VAL A 62 3.01 26.55 -21.02
N ALA A 63 3.22 25.60 -20.11
CA ALA A 63 2.54 25.57 -18.81
C ALA A 63 2.88 26.80 -17.96
N ALA A 64 4.13 27.28 -17.98
CA ALA A 64 4.56 28.48 -17.28
C ALA A 64 3.84 29.73 -17.82
N VAL A 65 3.64 29.83 -19.13
CA VAL A 65 2.87 30.93 -19.76
C VAL A 65 1.39 30.84 -19.36
N ILE A 66 0.77 29.67 -19.44
CA ILE A 66 -0.64 29.46 -19.08
C ILE A 66 -0.90 29.81 -17.61
N THR A 67 0.01 29.39 -16.73
CA THR A 67 -0.10 29.56 -15.27
C THR A 67 0.50 30.86 -14.75
N PHE A 68 0.98 31.73 -15.64
CA PHE A 68 1.58 33.00 -15.25
C PHE A 68 0.59 33.84 -14.42
N ARG A 69 1.07 34.34 -13.27
CA ARG A 69 0.30 35.10 -12.28
C ARG A 69 -0.91 34.37 -11.68
N ARG A 70 -0.98 33.03 -11.75
CA ARG A 70 -1.92 32.25 -10.92
C ARG A 70 -1.21 31.70 -9.68
N PRO A 71 -1.75 31.95 -8.47
CA PRO A 71 -1.20 31.37 -7.26
C PRO A 71 -1.40 29.85 -7.26
N LEU A 72 -0.42 29.11 -6.74
CA LEU A 72 -0.46 27.64 -6.67
C LEU A 72 -1.52 27.11 -5.67
N ASN A 73 -1.82 27.87 -4.61
CA ASN A 73 -2.48 27.37 -3.40
C ASN A 73 -3.76 28.14 -2.98
N ARG A 74 -4.44 28.85 -3.89
CA ARG A 74 -5.67 29.61 -3.55
C ARG A 74 -6.81 29.31 -4.52
N ASP A 75 -8.04 29.57 -4.06
CA ASP A 75 -9.32 29.39 -4.76
C ASP A 75 -9.19 29.61 -6.26
N VAL A 76 -9.05 28.50 -6.98
CA VAL A 76 -8.83 28.52 -8.42
C VAL A 76 -10.20 28.69 -9.06
N GLU A 77 -10.39 29.77 -9.81
CA GLU A 77 -11.48 29.86 -10.78
C GLU A 77 -11.15 29.02 -12.02
N PRO A 78 -12.16 28.49 -12.74
CA PRO A 78 -11.87 27.69 -13.92
C PRO A 78 -11.15 28.53 -14.98
N MET A 79 -10.23 27.92 -15.70
CA MET A 79 -9.54 28.58 -16.80
C MET A 79 -10.54 28.93 -17.92
N THR A 80 -10.50 30.19 -18.35
CA THR A 80 -11.34 30.76 -19.41
C THR A 80 -10.50 31.33 -20.55
N GLY A 81 -11.16 31.69 -21.66
CA GLY A 81 -10.53 32.37 -22.80
C GLY A 81 -9.33 31.63 -23.40
N TRP A 82 -8.25 32.38 -23.67
CA TRP A 82 -7.06 31.88 -24.34
C TRP A 82 -6.33 30.79 -23.55
N ARG A 83 -6.35 30.83 -22.21
CA ARG A 83 -5.70 29.81 -21.35
C ARG A 83 -6.39 28.45 -21.51
N ARG A 84 -7.72 28.45 -21.51
CA ARG A 84 -8.52 27.25 -21.78
C ARG A 84 -8.24 26.69 -23.16
N LEU A 85 -8.15 27.58 -24.16
CA LEU A 85 -7.83 27.18 -25.53
C LEU A 85 -6.44 26.53 -25.60
N MET A 86 -5.41 27.17 -25.02
CA MET A 86 -4.05 26.64 -24.99
C MET A 86 -3.93 25.30 -24.28
N CYS A 87 -4.65 25.09 -23.17
CA CYS A 87 -4.71 23.76 -22.56
C CYS A 87 -5.32 22.72 -23.51
N ARG A 88 -6.49 23.02 -24.09
CA ARG A 88 -7.22 22.06 -24.93
C ARG A 88 -6.55 21.75 -26.26
N THR A 89 -5.74 22.66 -26.80
CA THR A 89 -5.05 22.46 -28.07
C THR A 89 -3.57 22.12 -27.85
N VAL A 90 -2.78 23.06 -27.34
CA VAL A 90 -1.33 22.95 -27.25
C VAL A 90 -0.90 21.91 -26.22
N MET A 91 -1.43 21.96 -25.00
CA MET A 91 -1.03 21.01 -23.95
C MET A 91 -1.51 19.58 -24.24
N VAL A 92 -2.71 19.41 -24.80
CA VAL A 92 -3.18 18.09 -25.29
C VAL A 92 -2.27 17.58 -26.41
N PHE A 93 -1.92 18.43 -27.39
CA PHE A 93 -1.02 18.05 -28.48
C PHE A 93 0.36 17.64 -27.96
N LEU A 94 0.98 18.44 -27.09
CA LEU A 94 2.28 18.12 -26.49
C LEU A 94 2.21 16.84 -25.65
N GLY A 95 1.12 16.62 -24.92
CA GLY A 95 0.87 15.37 -24.21
C GLY A 95 0.81 14.16 -25.16
N ARG A 96 0.11 14.28 -26.30
CA ARG A 96 0.07 13.21 -27.33
C ARG A 96 1.45 12.94 -27.91
N VAL A 97 2.21 13.99 -28.24
CA VAL A 97 3.59 13.88 -28.74
C VAL A 97 4.49 13.22 -27.70
N CYS A 98 4.35 13.55 -26.42
CA CYS A 98 5.08 12.94 -25.32
C CYS A 98 4.81 11.42 -25.26
N PHE A 99 3.54 11.00 -25.14
CA PHE A 99 3.21 9.58 -25.07
C PHE A 99 3.57 8.82 -26.36
N LEU A 100 3.45 9.44 -27.54
CA LEU A 100 3.93 8.86 -28.80
C LEU A 100 5.45 8.66 -28.76
N GLY A 101 6.20 9.64 -28.24
CA GLY A 101 7.66 9.54 -28.04
C GLY A 101 8.08 8.44 -27.06
N MET A 102 7.23 8.14 -26.07
CA MET A 102 7.42 6.99 -25.18
C MET A 102 7.10 5.64 -25.84
N GLY A 103 6.53 5.65 -27.06
CA GLY A 103 6.15 4.47 -27.82
C GLY A 103 4.68 4.05 -27.64
N PHE A 104 3.81 4.89 -27.07
CA PHE A 104 2.40 4.52 -26.89
C PHE A 104 1.59 4.67 -28.18
N CYS A 105 0.88 3.61 -28.56
CA CYS A 105 -0.16 3.62 -29.58
C CYS A 105 -1.53 3.63 -28.88
N VAL A 106 -2.24 4.75 -28.99
CA VAL A 106 -3.52 4.94 -28.31
C VAL A 106 -4.67 4.54 -29.21
N VAL A 107 -5.49 3.61 -28.73
CA VAL A 107 -6.75 3.22 -29.37
C VAL A 107 -7.88 3.73 -28.49
N VAL A 108 -8.77 4.55 -29.07
CA VAL A 108 -9.93 5.10 -28.35
C VAL A 108 -11.19 4.39 -28.82
N LYS A 109 -11.95 3.84 -27.87
CA LYS A 109 -13.24 3.18 -28.08
C LYS A 109 -14.35 3.95 -27.37
N GLY A 110 -15.57 3.85 -27.91
CA GLY A 110 -16.73 4.58 -27.37
C GLY A 110 -16.63 6.09 -27.56
N ARG A 111 -17.44 6.85 -26.83
CA ARG A 111 -17.52 8.32 -26.96
C ARG A 111 -17.58 8.99 -25.60
N GLN A 112 -16.64 9.91 -25.35
CA GLN A 112 -16.69 10.81 -24.20
C GLN A 112 -17.92 11.73 -24.31
N VAL A 113 -18.74 11.78 -23.26
CA VAL A 113 -19.86 12.74 -23.18
C VAL A 113 -19.39 14.08 -22.61
N SER A 114 -20.19 15.12 -22.79
CA SER A 114 -19.88 16.44 -22.23
C SER A 114 -19.93 16.43 -20.69
N GLY A 115 -19.16 17.33 -20.07
CA GLY A 115 -19.17 17.51 -18.61
C GLY A 115 -20.51 17.95 -18.02
N ALA A 116 -21.41 18.51 -18.83
CA ALA A 116 -22.79 18.79 -18.41
C ALA A 116 -23.63 17.51 -18.28
N LYS A 117 -23.35 16.46 -19.07
CA LYS A 117 -24.04 15.16 -18.99
C LYS A 117 -23.44 14.24 -17.94
N ALA A 118 -22.11 14.17 -17.87
CA ALA A 118 -21.38 13.42 -16.85
C ALA A 118 -20.15 14.22 -16.42
N PRO A 119 -20.21 14.96 -15.30
CA PRO A 119 -19.09 15.79 -14.86
C PRO A 119 -17.87 14.99 -14.39
N ILE A 120 -18.03 13.70 -14.06
CA ILE A 120 -16.97 12.86 -13.54
C ILE A 120 -16.68 11.70 -14.51
N LEU A 121 -15.40 11.48 -14.80
CA LEU A 121 -14.86 10.32 -15.51
C LEU A 121 -14.23 9.40 -14.47
N ALA A 122 -14.84 8.23 -14.22
CA ALA A 122 -14.28 7.22 -13.32
C ALA A 122 -13.43 6.24 -14.13
N VAL A 123 -12.13 6.22 -13.89
CA VAL A 123 -11.17 5.48 -14.72
C VAL A 123 -10.64 4.25 -13.98
N ALA A 124 -10.73 3.07 -14.61
CA ALA A 124 -10.22 1.82 -14.04
C ALA A 124 -9.95 0.77 -15.15
N PRO A 125 -9.03 -0.20 -14.95
CA PRO A 125 -8.21 -0.34 -13.76
C PRO A 125 -7.13 0.75 -13.68
N HIS A 126 -6.77 1.16 -12.46
CA HIS A 126 -5.59 1.99 -12.27
C HIS A 126 -4.38 1.08 -12.06
N SER A 127 -3.40 1.09 -12.93
CA SER A 127 -2.31 0.12 -12.97
C SER A 127 -0.93 0.70 -13.21
N SER A 128 -0.86 1.97 -13.61
CA SER A 128 0.40 2.61 -13.92
C SER A 128 0.31 4.12 -13.78
N PHE A 129 1.46 4.77 -13.57
CA PHE A 129 1.56 6.20 -13.76
C PHE A 129 1.32 6.61 -15.24
N PHE A 130 1.49 5.69 -16.19
CA PHE A 130 1.15 5.91 -17.60
C PHE A 130 -0.35 6.07 -17.85
N ASP A 131 -1.20 5.67 -16.91
CA ASP A 131 -2.66 5.87 -17.02
C ASP A 131 -3.05 7.35 -17.10
N ALA A 132 -2.12 8.26 -16.76
CA ALA A 132 -2.24 9.69 -17.07
C ALA A 132 -2.51 9.98 -18.55
N ILE A 133 -2.26 9.03 -19.46
CA ILE A 133 -2.67 9.12 -20.86
C ILE A 133 -4.17 9.30 -21.03
N ALA A 134 -4.99 8.76 -20.12
CA ALA A 134 -6.43 9.00 -20.09
C ALA A 134 -6.77 10.49 -19.94
N CYS A 135 -5.96 11.27 -19.21
CA CYS A 135 -6.12 12.72 -19.12
C CYS A 135 -5.90 13.41 -20.48
N ILE A 136 -4.93 12.92 -21.26
CA ILE A 136 -4.65 13.47 -22.60
C ILE A 136 -5.78 13.12 -23.56
N VAL A 137 -6.27 11.87 -23.54
CA VAL A 137 -7.39 11.43 -24.37
C VAL A 137 -8.68 12.17 -24.02
N ALA A 138 -8.93 12.40 -22.73
CA ALA A 138 -10.12 13.10 -22.24
C ALA A 138 -10.07 14.64 -22.38
N GLY A 139 -8.97 15.20 -22.89
CA GLY A 139 -8.83 16.63 -23.15
C GLY A 139 -8.50 17.48 -21.92
N LEU A 140 -7.59 16.99 -21.07
CA LEU A 140 -7.11 17.61 -19.82
C LEU A 140 -8.23 17.89 -18.80
N PRO A 141 -8.94 16.83 -18.34
CA PRO A 141 -9.86 16.95 -17.22
C PRO A 141 -9.12 17.38 -15.95
N SER A 142 -9.88 17.90 -14.98
CA SER A 142 -9.40 18.15 -13.63
C SER A 142 -9.14 16.84 -12.91
N ILE A 143 -8.07 16.75 -12.11
CA ILE A 143 -7.71 15.53 -11.40
C ILE A 143 -7.62 15.77 -9.89
N VAL A 144 -7.69 14.70 -9.11
CA VAL A 144 -7.39 14.76 -7.67
C VAL A 144 -5.90 14.47 -7.48
N SER A 145 -5.17 15.36 -6.80
CA SER A 145 -3.72 15.22 -6.59
C SER A 145 -3.31 15.59 -5.17
N ARG A 146 -2.18 15.07 -4.71
CA ARG A 146 -1.54 15.51 -3.47
C ARG A 146 -1.06 16.96 -3.59
N SER A 147 -1.17 17.74 -2.52
CA SER A 147 -0.70 19.13 -2.49
C SER A 147 0.80 19.26 -2.79
N GLU A 148 1.60 18.34 -2.25
CA GLU A 148 3.06 18.33 -2.43
C GLU A 148 3.48 18.05 -3.89
N SER A 149 2.59 17.49 -4.71
CA SER A 149 2.87 17.26 -6.13
C SER A 149 3.04 18.56 -6.93
N LEU A 150 2.53 19.68 -6.39
CA LEU A 150 2.71 21.00 -6.98
C LEU A 150 4.10 21.60 -6.74
N ASP A 151 4.83 21.12 -5.73
CA ASP A 151 6.16 21.62 -5.38
C ASP A 151 7.25 21.07 -6.30
N ALA A 152 6.91 20.11 -7.18
CA ALA A 152 7.83 19.58 -8.17
C ALA A 152 8.21 20.67 -9.20
N PRO A 153 9.51 20.98 -9.39
CA PRO A 153 9.97 22.17 -10.12
C PRO A 153 9.55 22.24 -11.59
N ILE A 154 9.35 21.08 -12.23
CA ILE A 154 8.88 20.97 -13.62
C ILE A 154 7.41 20.52 -13.65
N PHE A 155 7.11 19.40 -13.00
CA PHE A 155 5.79 18.78 -13.06
C PHE A 155 4.70 19.62 -12.40
N GLY A 156 5.01 20.44 -11.39
CA GLY A 156 4.03 21.25 -10.66
C GLY A 156 3.30 22.26 -11.55
N ARG A 157 4.01 22.90 -12.49
CA ARG A 157 3.42 23.85 -13.45
C ARG A 157 2.53 23.17 -14.49
N ILE A 158 2.96 22.01 -14.98
CA ILE A 158 2.18 21.19 -15.90
C ILE A 158 0.90 20.70 -15.19
N LEU A 159 1.04 20.27 -13.94
CA LEU A 159 -0.06 19.81 -13.09
C LEU A 159 -1.09 20.92 -12.85
N GLN A 160 -0.67 22.17 -12.65
CA GLN A 160 -1.59 23.31 -12.52
C GLN A 160 -2.48 23.53 -13.74
N CYS A 161 -2.02 23.16 -14.94
CA CYS A 161 -2.85 23.25 -16.16
C CYS A 161 -4.03 22.27 -16.13
N LEU A 162 -3.96 21.21 -15.33
CA LEU A 162 -5.10 20.31 -15.06
C LEU A 162 -6.06 20.91 -14.03
N GLN A 163 -5.71 22.00 -13.34
CA GLN A 163 -6.52 22.58 -12.26
C GLN A 163 -6.91 21.53 -11.21
N PRO A 164 -5.94 20.90 -10.53
CA PRO A 164 -6.22 19.77 -9.66
C PRO A 164 -7.08 20.16 -8.46
N VAL A 165 -7.86 19.22 -7.95
CA VAL A 165 -8.39 19.26 -6.59
C VAL A 165 -7.29 18.72 -5.68
N LEU A 166 -6.79 19.55 -4.77
CA LEU A 166 -5.64 19.21 -3.94
C LEU A 166 -6.08 18.52 -2.65
N VAL A 167 -5.31 17.50 -2.26
CA VAL A 167 -5.49 16.75 -1.02
C VAL A 167 -4.19 16.80 -0.22
N SER A 168 -4.28 17.23 1.03
CA SER A 168 -3.18 17.22 2.00
C SER A 168 -3.37 16.05 2.97
N ARG A 169 -2.26 15.42 3.36
CA ARG A 169 -2.26 14.41 4.44
C ARG A 169 -2.04 15.03 5.82
N LYS A 170 -1.57 16.27 5.87
CA LYS A 170 -1.26 17.00 7.11
C LYS A 170 -2.48 17.69 7.70
N ASP A 171 -3.45 18.03 6.85
CA ASP A 171 -4.69 18.68 7.25
C ASP A 171 -5.80 17.62 7.47
N PRO A 172 -6.29 17.46 8.72
CA PRO A 172 -7.34 16.48 9.04
C PRO A 172 -8.66 16.75 8.30
N ASP A 173 -8.97 18.01 7.97
CA ASP A 173 -10.18 18.39 7.23
C ASP A 173 -10.02 18.30 5.71
N SER A 174 -8.81 18.02 5.21
CA SER A 174 -8.51 18.06 3.77
C SER A 174 -9.38 17.11 2.96
N ARG A 175 -9.71 15.92 3.49
CA ARG A 175 -10.58 14.95 2.81
C ARG A 175 -12.00 15.50 2.64
N LYS A 176 -12.52 16.18 3.68
CA LYS A 176 -13.85 16.81 3.65
C LYS A 176 -13.85 17.97 2.65
N ASN A 177 -12.82 18.81 2.68
CA ASN A 177 -12.65 19.93 1.74
C ASN A 177 -12.55 19.44 0.28
N THR A 178 -11.83 18.34 0.04
CA THR A 178 -11.73 17.68 -1.27
C THR A 178 -13.10 17.25 -1.78
N ILE A 179 -13.91 16.62 -0.94
CA ILE A 179 -15.27 16.16 -1.31
C ILE A 179 -16.18 17.35 -1.61
N LEU A 180 -16.13 18.41 -0.80
CA LEU A 180 -16.88 19.64 -1.04
C LEU A 180 -16.49 20.29 -2.37
N GLU A 181 -15.20 20.33 -2.68
CA GLU A 181 -14.69 20.89 -3.92
C GLU A 181 -15.06 20.06 -5.15
N ILE A 182 -14.99 18.73 -5.06
CA ILE A 182 -15.50 17.81 -6.10
C ILE A 182 -16.99 18.09 -6.34
N ARG A 183 -17.79 18.18 -5.27
CA ARG A 183 -19.23 18.47 -5.38
C ARG A 183 -19.48 19.82 -6.05
N ARG A 184 -18.77 20.87 -5.62
CA ARG A 184 -18.88 22.22 -6.19
C ARG A 184 -18.59 22.24 -7.69
N ARG A 185 -17.51 21.57 -8.12
CA ARG A 185 -17.12 21.51 -9.54
C ARG A 185 -18.07 20.64 -10.37
N ALA A 186 -18.50 19.49 -9.82
CA ALA A 186 -19.41 18.59 -10.51
C ALA A 186 -20.78 19.23 -10.79
N MET A 187 -21.29 20.00 -9.83
CA MET A 187 -22.59 20.66 -9.92
C MET A 187 -22.57 21.98 -10.73
N SER A 188 -21.42 22.35 -11.31
CA SER A 188 -21.25 23.63 -12.01
C SER A 188 -21.86 23.70 -13.42
N GLY A 189 -22.62 22.69 -13.85
CA GLY A 189 -23.28 22.67 -15.16
C GLY A 189 -22.30 22.66 -16.35
N GLY A 190 -21.06 22.22 -16.16
CA GLY A 190 -20.03 22.21 -17.21
C GLY A 190 -19.19 23.50 -17.31
N HIS A 191 -19.31 24.41 -16.34
CA HIS A 191 -18.41 25.55 -16.21
C HIS A 191 -16.98 25.10 -15.89
N TRP A 192 -16.83 24.09 -15.03
CA TRP A 192 -15.57 23.39 -14.79
C TRP A 192 -15.29 22.30 -15.85
N PRO A 193 -14.02 22.01 -16.18
CA PRO A 193 -13.66 20.79 -16.89
C PRO A 193 -14.19 19.56 -16.16
N GLN A 194 -14.44 18.47 -16.91
CA GLN A 194 -14.74 17.17 -16.32
C GLN A 194 -13.65 16.78 -15.33
N MET A 195 -14.01 16.06 -14.28
CA MET A 195 -13.06 15.54 -13.31
C MET A 195 -12.74 14.08 -13.61
N LEU A 196 -11.47 13.74 -13.75
CA LEU A 196 -10.99 12.39 -13.91
C LEU A 196 -10.50 11.87 -12.57
N ILE A 197 -11.10 10.77 -12.11
CA ILE A 197 -10.80 10.14 -10.82
C ILE A 197 -10.55 8.66 -11.04
N PHE A 198 -9.47 8.14 -10.46
CA PHE A 198 -9.23 6.71 -10.33
C PHE A 198 -9.83 6.23 -9.00
N PRO A 199 -11.04 5.64 -8.98
CA PRO A 199 -11.72 5.32 -7.74
C PRO A 199 -11.03 4.21 -6.92
N GLU A 200 -10.18 3.38 -7.52
CA GLU A 200 -9.29 2.46 -6.78
C GLU A 200 -8.38 3.20 -5.78
N GLY A 201 -7.94 4.40 -6.16
CA GLY A 201 -7.06 5.24 -5.34
C GLY A 201 -5.64 4.69 -5.15
N THR A 202 -5.26 3.66 -5.92
CA THR A 202 -3.91 3.07 -5.98
C THR A 202 -3.75 2.24 -7.25
N CYS A 203 -2.52 1.82 -7.57
CA CYS A 203 -2.24 1.02 -8.75
C CYS A 203 -2.30 -0.49 -8.45
N THR A 204 -2.93 -1.24 -9.35
CA THR A 204 -3.14 -2.69 -9.30
C THR A 204 -2.62 -3.38 -10.57
N ASN A 205 -2.49 -4.70 -10.56
CA ASN A 205 -2.01 -5.50 -11.69
C ASN A 205 -3.07 -5.79 -12.76
N ARG A 206 -4.27 -5.18 -12.67
CA ARG A 206 -5.41 -5.35 -13.59
C ARG A 206 -6.05 -6.74 -13.60
N SER A 207 -5.64 -7.67 -12.73
CA SER A 207 -6.26 -9.01 -12.64
C SER A 207 -7.69 -8.98 -12.10
N CYS A 208 -8.05 -7.92 -11.36
CA CYS A 208 -9.37 -7.66 -10.81
C CYS A 208 -9.56 -6.17 -10.54
N LEU A 209 -10.81 -5.75 -10.26
CA LEU A 209 -11.10 -4.43 -9.72
C LEU A 209 -11.26 -4.49 -8.19
N ILE A 210 -10.45 -3.69 -7.49
CA ILE A 210 -10.53 -3.52 -6.04
C ILE A 210 -11.70 -2.62 -5.63
N THR A 211 -11.94 -2.46 -4.33
CA THR A 211 -13.01 -1.59 -3.81
C THR A 211 -12.81 -0.13 -4.25
N PHE A 212 -13.86 0.44 -4.83
CA PHE A 212 -13.88 1.85 -5.24
C PHE A 212 -14.12 2.76 -4.05
N LYS A 213 -13.25 3.76 -3.88
CA LYS A 213 -13.42 4.83 -2.91
C LYS A 213 -14.63 5.68 -3.26
N GLN A 214 -15.39 6.07 -2.24
CA GLN A 214 -16.66 6.78 -2.39
C GLN A 214 -16.52 8.21 -2.91
N GLY A 215 -15.34 8.83 -2.82
CA GLY A 215 -15.15 10.27 -3.08
C GLY A 215 -15.66 10.76 -4.44
N ALA A 216 -15.58 9.95 -5.49
CA ALA A 216 -16.12 10.26 -6.81
C ALA A 216 -17.66 10.19 -6.88
N PHE A 217 -18.30 9.50 -5.94
CA PHE A 217 -19.71 9.11 -5.96
C PHE A 217 -20.56 9.86 -4.93
N VAL A 218 -19.95 10.49 -3.92
CA VAL A 218 -20.66 11.26 -2.86
C VAL A 218 -21.55 12.37 -3.41
N SER A 219 -21.21 12.94 -4.56
CA SER A 219 -21.96 14.05 -5.14
C SER A 219 -23.30 13.65 -5.79
N GLY A 220 -23.54 12.34 -6.02
CA GLY A 220 -24.77 11.85 -6.64
C GLY A 220 -25.00 12.31 -8.08
N VAL A 221 -23.95 12.80 -8.75
CA VAL A 221 -24.00 13.22 -10.17
C VAL A 221 -23.74 12.03 -11.10
N PRO A 222 -24.15 12.13 -12.39
CA PRO A 222 -23.79 11.12 -13.36
C PRO A 222 -22.27 10.96 -13.54
N VAL A 223 -21.81 9.72 -13.62
CA VAL A 223 -20.40 9.37 -13.81
C VAL A 223 -20.26 8.62 -15.13
N GLN A 224 -19.28 8.97 -15.95
CA GLN A 224 -18.94 8.19 -17.13
C GLN A 224 -17.79 7.23 -16.79
N PRO A 225 -18.01 5.90 -16.82
CA PRO A 225 -16.94 4.94 -16.63
C PRO A 225 -16.01 4.92 -17.85
N VAL A 226 -14.70 4.86 -17.59
CA VAL A 226 -13.66 4.81 -18.63
C VAL A 226 -12.74 3.64 -18.31
N LEU A 227 -12.58 2.75 -19.28
CA LEU A 227 -11.75 1.56 -19.13
C LEU A 227 -10.37 1.78 -19.74
N ILE A 228 -9.33 1.34 -19.04
CA ILE A 228 -7.96 1.29 -19.58
C ILE A 228 -7.56 -0.17 -19.78
N ARG A 229 -7.03 -0.50 -20.97
CA ARG A 229 -6.46 -1.82 -21.26
C ARG A 229 -5.08 -1.69 -21.88
N TYR A 230 -4.20 -2.61 -21.53
CA TYR A 230 -2.88 -2.77 -22.16
C TYR A 230 -2.85 -4.17 -22.79
N PRO A 231 -3.33 -4.34 -24.03
CA PRO A 231 -3.51 -5.66 -24.67
C PRO A 231 -2.20 -6.34 -25.10
N GLY A 232 -1.03 -5.86 -24.64
CA GLY A 232 0.26 -6.44 -24.96
C GLY A 232 0.49 -7.78 -24.28
N LYS A 233 1.17 -8.71 -24.97
CA LYS A 233 1.57 -10.02 -24.39
C LYS A 233 2.55 -9.86 -23.23
N MET A 234 3.38 -8.82 -23.28
CA MET A 234 4.36 -8.50 -22.25
C MET A 234 3.90 -7.28 -21.47
N ASP A 235 3.80 -7.44 -20.15
CA ASP A 235 3.45 -6.35 -19.26
C ASP A 235 4.70 -5.56 -18.86
N THR A 236 4.91 -4.42 -19.52
CA THR A 236 6.01 -3.49 -19.23
C THR A 236 5.55 -2.24 -18.48
N VAL A 237 4.25 -2.10 -18.23
CA VAL A 237 3.63 -0.86 -17.78
C VAL A 237 3.12 -0.93 -16.35
N THR A 238 2.77 -2.12 -15.86
CA THR A 238 2.22 -2.30 -14.52
C THR A 238 3.20 -1.89 -13.44
N TRP A 239 2.76 -0.95 -12.62
CA TRP A 239 3.46 -0.48 -11.45
C TRP A 239 2.58 -0.74 -10.23
N THR A 240 2.87 -1.85 -9.53
CA THR A 240 2.23 -2.16 -8.25
C THR A 240 3.20 -1.97 -7.09
N TRP A 241 2.69 -2.07 -5.87
CA TRP A 241 3.48 -1.95 -4.65
C TRP A 241 4.51 -3.07 -4.51
N GLN A 242 4.12 -4.32 -4.79
CA GLN A 242 5.03 -5.46 -4.86
C GLN A 242 5.29 -5.81 -6.33
N GLY A 243 5.88 -4.85 -7.03
CA GLY A 243 6.16 -4.93 -8.46
C GLY A 243 7.50 -4.29 -8.83
N PRO A 244 7.79 -4.18 -10.14
CA PRO A 244 8.99 -3.52 -10.62
C PRO A 244 9.04 -2.05 -10.17
N ARG A 245 10.25 -1.56 -9.85
CA ARG A 245 10.47 -0.15 -9.49
C ARG A 245 10.06 0.77 -10.63
N LEU A 246 9.74 2.03 -10.31
CA LEU A 246 9.35 3.06 -11.29
C LEU A 246 10.32 3.13 -12.48
N TRP A 247 11.63 3.17 -12.20
CA TRP A 247 12.67 3.23 -13.24
C TRP A 247 12.73 1.97 -14.11
N THR A 248 12.42 0.80 -13.54
CA THR A 248 12.33 -0.46 -14.28
C THR A 248 11.16 -0.44 -15.25
N VAL A 249 9.98 -0.02 -14.79
CA VAL A 249 8.77 0.13 -15.63
C VAL A 249 9.01 1.15 -16.74
N LEU A 250 9.62 2.29 -16.41
CA LEU A 250 9.98 3.32 -17.39
C LEU A 250 10.95 2.78 -18.44
N LEU A 251 12.05 2.16 -18.01
CA LEU A 251 13.06 1.60 -18.90
C LEU A 251 12.46 0.52 -19.81
N HIS A 252 11.70 -0.43 -19.24
CA HIS A 252 11.04 -1.46 -20.04
C HIS A 252 10.11 -0.85 -21.08
N THR A 253 9.30 0.14 -20.71
CA THR A 253 8.40 0.80 -21.67
C THR A 253 9.18 1.53 -22.76
N LEU A 254 10.25 2.26 -22.42
CA LEU A 254 11.07 2.98 -23.39
C LEU A 254 11.86 2.06 -24.33
N CYS A 255 12.17 0.84 -23.90
CA CYS A 255 12.79 -0.18 -24.75
C CYS A 255 11.81 -0.87 -25.72
N GLN A 256 10.50 -0.78 -25.51
CA GLN A 256 9.53 -1.38 -26.43
C GLN A 256 9.44 -0.58 -27.73
N ILE A 257 9.35 -1.25 -28.88
CA ILE A 257 9.11 -0.56 -30.16
C ILE A 257 7.80 0.23 -30.09
N TYR A 258 6.74 -0.42 -29.60
CA TYR A 258 5.49 0.24 -29.29
C TYR A 258 4.76 -0.48 -28.14
N THR A 259 3.94 0.27 -27.42
CA THR A 259 3.06 -0.23 -26.36
C THR A 259 1.64 0.22 -26.71
N THR A 260 0.72 -0.71 -26.92
CA THR A 260 -0.67 -0.35 -27.21
C THR A 260 -1.43 -0.10 -25.91
N VAL A 261 -2.20 0.98 -25.87
CA VAL A 261 -3.13 1.28 -24.78
C VAL A 261 -4.51 1.57 -25.36
N GLU A 262 -5.51 0.90 -24.82
CA GLU A 262 -6.91 1.10 -25.16
C GLU A 262 -7.60 1.93 -24.08
N ILE A 263 -8.24 3.02 -24.48
CA ILE A 263 -9.10 3.85 -23.64
C ILE A 263 -10.53 3.72 -24.16
N GLU A 264 -11.41 3.11 -23.39
CA GLU A 264 -12.80 2.88 -23.77
C GLU A 264 -13.75 3.69 -22.89
N PHE A 265 -14.52 4.59 -23.50
CA PHE A 265 -15.57 5.34 -22.84
C PHE A 265 -16.89 4.54 -22.85
N LEU A 266 -17.33 4.08 -21.69
CA LEU A 266 -18.63 3.42 -21.55
C LEU A 266 -19.78 4.45 -21.55
N PRO A 267 -21.04 4.01 -21.74
CA PRO A 267 -22.20 4.87 -21.52
C PRO A 267 -22.21 5.49 -20.11
N PRO A 268 -22.63 6.75 -19.94
CA PRO A 268 -22.75 7.36 -18.61
C PRO A 268 -23.67 6.58 -17.69
N HIS A 269 -23.23 6.34 -16.45
CA HIS A 269 -24.05 5.79 -15.39
C HIS A 269 -24.81 6.93 -14.71
N ILE A 270 -26.13 6.93 -14.83
CA ILE A 270 -27.02 7.87 -14.15
C ILE A 270 -27.41 7.23 -12.82
N PRO A 271 -27.09 7.86 -11.67
CA PRO A 271 -27.39 7.26 -10.38
C PRO A 271 -28.90 7.25 -10.12
N THR A 272 -29.38 6.12 -9.61
CA THR A 272 -30.74 5.97 -9.05
C THR A 272 -30.89 6.78 -7.76
N GLU A 273 -32.12 7.01 -7.28
CA GLU A 273 -32.34 7.74 -6.01
C GLU A 273 -31.62 7.06 -4.83
N GLU A 274 -31.63 5.71 -4.77
CA GLU A 274 -30.87 4.97 -3.75
C GLU A 274 -29.35 5.20 -3.84
N GLU A 275 -28.81 5.30 -5.06
CA GLU A 275 -27.38 5.53 -5.29
C GLU A 275 -26.97 6.97 -4.96
N LYS A 276 -27.88 7.93 -5.12
CA LYS A 276 -27.66 9.33 -4.69
C LYS A 276 -27.57 9.43 -3.18
N GLU A 277 -28.38 8.66 -2.46
CA GLU A 277 -28.35 8.61 -0.98
C GLU A 277 -27.19 7.77 -0.45
N ASN A 278 -26.78 6.71 -1.16
CA ASN A 278 -25.74 5.79 -0.74
C ASN A 278 -24.58 5.70 -1.76
N ALA A 279 -23.56 6.51 -1.53
CA ALA A 279 -22.35 6.55 -2.35
C ALA A 279 -21.60 5.21 -2.44
N THR A 280 -21.74 4.33 -1.45
CA THR A 280 -21.14 2.98 -1.47
C THR A 280 -21.83 2.10 -2.50
N LYS A 281 -23.17 2.09 -2.51
CA LYS A 281 -23.96 1.38 -3.52
C LYS A 281 -23.61 1.90 -4.92
N PHE A 282 -23.55 3.23 -5.09
CA PHE A 282 -23.19 3.84 -6.37
C PHE A 282 -21.79 3.39 -6.85
N ALA A 283 -20.79 3.44 -5.97
CA ALA A 283 -19.44 2.97 -6.28
C ALA A 283 -19.42 1.48 -6.68
N HIS A 284 -20.20 0.64 -5.99
CA HIS A 284 -20.34 -0.79 -6.29
C HIS A 284 -20.99 -1.05 -7.65
N SER A 285 -22.06 -0.35 -7.98
CA SER A 285 -22.74 -0.48 -9.28
C SER A 285 -21.81 -0.12 -10.44
N VAL A 286 -21.11 1.02 -10.33
CA VAL A 286 -20.15 1.46 -11.35
C VAL A 286 -18.99 0.46 -11.48
N ARG A 287 -18.45 0.00 -10.35
CA ARG A 287 -17.41 -1.05 -10.33
C ARG A 287 -17.88 -2.32 -11.03
N ALA A 288 -19.12 -2.76 -10.78
CA ALA A 288 -19.68 -3.97 -11.39
C ALA A 288 -19.86 -3.82 -12.91
N VAL A 289 -20.31 -2.65 -13.39
CA VAL A 289 -20.41 -2.35 -14.83
C VAL A 289 -19.03 -2.41 -15.50
N MET A 290 -18.02 -1.81 -14.86
CA MET A 290 -16.64 -1.80 -15.36
C MET A 290 -16.04 -3.21 -15.37
N ALA A 291 -16.21 -3.98 -14.29
CA ALA A 291 -15.71 -5.35 -14.17
C ALA A 291 -16.30 -6.27 -15.25
N ARG A 292 -17.63 -6.20 -15.48
CA ARG A 292 -18.30 -6.96 -16.56
C ARG A 292 -17.75 -6.61 -17.93
N SER A 293 -17.51 -5.33 -18.19
CA SER A 293 -17.01 -4.85 -19.49
C SER A 293 -15.51 -5.17 -19.71
N LEU A 294 -14.74 -5.27 -18.63
CA LEU A 294 -13.34 -5.70 -18.63
C LEU A 294 -13.19 -7.22 -18.72
N GLY A 295 -14.21 -7.98 -18.29
CA GLY A 295 -14.13 -9.44 -18.17
C GLY A 295 -13.24 -9.90 -17.01
N VAL A 296 -13.11 -9.09 -15.95
CA VAL A 296 -12.29 -9.38 -14.77
C VAL A 296 -13.15 -9.49 -13.51
N PRO A 297 -12.75 -10.31 -12.51
CA PRO A 297 -13.45 -10.37 -11.24
C PRO A 297 -13.31 -9.07 -10.45
N VAL A 298 -14.13 -8.93 -9.41
CA VAL A 298 -13.98 -7.89 -8.38
C VAL A 298 -13.44 -8.49 -7.10
N THR A 299 -12.75 -7.68 -6.32
CA THR A 299 -12.30 -8.06 -4.98
C THR A 299 -12.51 -6.92 -4.01
N ASP A 300 -12.71 -7.23 -2.72
CA ASP A 300 -13.03 -6.23 -1.71
C ASP A 300 -11.78 -5.58 -1.08
N HIS A 301 -10.58 -5.90 -1.58
CA HIS A 301 -9.33 -5.23 -1.20
C HIS A 301 -9.48 -3.70 -1.29
N THR A 302 -8.83 -3.01 -0.37
CA THR A 302 -8.78 -1.55 -0.30
C THR A 302 -7.34 -1.05 -0.34
N PHE A 303 -7.18 0.26 -0.55
CA PHE A 303 -5.88 0.92 -0.42
C PHE A 303 -5.25 0.75 0.98
N GLU A 304 -6.07 0.73 2.04
CA GLU A 304 -5.53 0.56 3.39
C GLU A 304 -4.99 -0.85 3.61
N ASP A 305 -5.62 -1.86 2.99
CA ASP A 305 -5.13 -3.24 3.04
C ASP A 305 -3.77 -3.36 2.33
N CYS A 306 -3.57 -2.62 1.24
CA CYS A 306 -2.26 -2.55 0.60
C CYS A 306 -1.19 -1.88 1.46
N ARG A 307 -1.53 -0.79 2.16
CA ARG A 307 -0.59 -0.12 3.08
C ARG A 307 -0.18 -1.03 4.23
N LEU A 308 -1.14 -1.74 4.80
CA LEU A 308 -0.91 -2.75 5.83
C LEU A 308 0.01 -3.86 5.29
N MET A 309 -0.28 -4.38 4.10
CA MET A 309 0.53 -5.43 3.46
C MET A 309 2.01 -5.04 3.27
N ILE A 310 2.29 -3.77 2.95
CA ILE A 310 3.66 -3.28 2.77
C ILE A 310 4.35 -3.09 4.11
N SER A 311 3.64 -2.48 5.07
CA SER A 311 4.15 -2.35 6.43
C SER A 311 4.48 -3.73 7.00
N ALA A 312 3.61 -4.73 6.79
CA ALA A 312 3.85 -6.12 7.16
C ALA A 312 5.05 -6.76 6.43
N GLY A 313 5.18 -6.54 5.12
CA GLY A 313 6.29 -7.04 4.31
C GLY A 313 7.66 -6.44 4.66
N GLU A 314 7.72 -5.13 4.99
CA GLU A 314 8.91 -4.45 5.51
C GLU A 314 9.26 -4.85 6.95
N LEU A 315 8.34 -5.54 7.61
CA LEU A 315 8.44 -6.10 8.96
C LEU A 315 8.62 -7.62 8.97
N THR A 316 8.82 -8.26 7.80
CA THR A 316 8.97 -9.73 7.65
C THR A 316 7.78 -10.58 8.14
N LEU A 317 6.61 -9.97 8.29
CA LEU A 317 5.37 -10.62 8.73
C LEU A 317 4.70 -11.43 7.58
N PRO A 318 4.03 -12.57 7.87
CA PRO A 318 3.34 -13.39 6.88
C PRO A 318 2.11 -12.65 6.37
N MET A 319 2.09 -12.45 5.06
CA MET A 319 1.28 -11.46 4.38
C MET A 319 -0.22 -11.85 4.24
N GLU A 320 -1.00 -11.50 5.26
CA GLU A 320 -2.28 -10.75 5.28
C GLU A 320 -3.41 -10.99 4.24
N ALA A 321 -3.50 -12.16 3.61
CA ALA A 321 -4.73 -12.57 2.89
C ALA A 321 -5.90 -13.00 3.80
N GLY A 322 -5.87 -12.65 5.10
CA GLY A 322 -6.91 -13.03 6.07
C GLY A 322 -7.72 -11.85 6.62
N LEU A 323 -7.20 -10.63 6.53
CA LEU A 323 -7.80 -9.46 7.18
C LEU A 323 -9.09 -9.00 6.47
N VAL A 324 -9.14 -9.09 5.14
CA VAL A 324 -10.29 -8.69 4.31
C VAL A 324 -11.44 -9.68 4.52
N GLU A 325 -11.13 -10.97 4.44
CA GLU A 325 -12.02 -12.09 4.71
C GLU A 325 -12.61 -11.99 6.12
N PHE A 326 -11.77 -11.66 7.11
CA PHE A 326 -12.21 -11.46 8.48
C PHE A 326 -13.23 -10.33 8.63
N THR A 327 -12.96 -9.14 8.09
CA THR A 327 -13.89 -8.00 8.24
C THR A 327 -15.25 -8.26 7.57
N LYS A 328 -15.29 -9.14 6.56
CA LYS A 328 -16.52 -9.59 5.90
C LYS A 328 -17.30 -10.54 6.81
N ILE A 329 -16.61 -11.46 7.46
CA ILE A 329 -17.21 -12.45 8.37
C ILE A 329 -17.70 -11.78 9.66
N SER A 330 -16.91 -10.88 10.25
CA SER A 330 -17.29 -10.07 11.41
C SER A 330 -18.57 -9.25 11.17
N ARG A 331 -18.73 -8.67 9.96
CA ARG A 331 -19.97 -7.98 9.54
C ARG A 331 -21.14 -8.94 9.32
N LYS A 332 -20.90 -10.11 8.72
CA LYS A 332 -21.95 -11.15 8.55
C LYS A 332 -22.44 -11.69 9.90
N LEU A 333 -21.55 -11.78 10.89
CA LEU A 333 -21.83 -12.29 12.24
C LEU A 333 -22.24 -11.18 13.23
N ASN A 334 -22.28 -9.91 12.78
CA ASN A 334 -22.68 -8.73 13.55
C ASN A 334 -21.89 -8.54 14.86
N LEU A 335 -20.60 -8.85 14.85
CA LEU A 335 -19.71 -8.80 16.02
C LEU A 335 -19.30 -7.35 16.33
N LYS A 336 -19.61 -6.85 17.54
CA LYS A 336 -19.17 -5.54 18.03
C LYS A 336 -17.85 -5.64 18.79
N TRP A 337 -16.88 -4.81 18.41
CA TRP A 337 -15.48 -4.86 18.86
C TRP A 337 -15.26 -4.62 20.36
N ASP A 338 -16.11 -3.82 21.00
CA ASP A 338 -16.00 -3.54 22.43
C ASP A 338 -16.13 -4.80 23.30
N ASN A 339 -16.83 -5.81 22.79
CA ASN A 339 -16.96 -7.10 23.47
C ASN A 339 -15.71 -7.96 23.29
N VAL A 340 -14.99 -7.86 22.18
CA VAL A 340 -13.82 -8.72 21.89
C VAL A 340 -12.66 -8.42 22.84
N LYS A 341 -12.43 -7.15 23.20
CA LYS A 341 -11.45 -6.74 24.24
C LYS A 341 -11.77 -7.34 25.61
N LYS A 342 -13.05 -7.36 25.98
CA LYS A 342 -13.52 -7.98 27.22
C LYS A 342 -13.45 -9.51 27.17
N GLU A 343 -13.65 -10.08 25.99
CA GLU A 343 -13.47 -11.52 25.76
C GLU A 343 -11.99 -11.94 25.77
N LEU A 344 -11.03 -11.05 25.46
CA LEU A 344 -9.58 -11.28 25.62
C LEU A 344 -9.14 -11.41 27.08
N GLU A 345 -9.62 -10.53 27.94
CA GLU A 345 -9.35 -10.62 29.39
C GLU A 345 -9.99 -11.87 29.99
N ASN A 346 -11.18 -12.21 29.51
CA ASN A 346 -11.88 -13.45 29.84
C ASN A 346 -11.19 -14.70 29.27
N PHE A 347 -10.44 -14.58 28.17
CA PHE A 347 -9.76 -15.68 27.51
C PHE A 347 -8.60 -16.20 28.36
N ALA A 348 -7.76 -15.31 28.90
CA ALA A 348 -6.64 -15.70 29.77
C ALA A 348 -7.11 -16.45 31.03
N THR A 349 -8.26 -16.03 31.59
CA THR A 349 -8.89 -16.67 32.76
C THR A 349 -9.64 -17.96 32.47
N ARG A 350 -9.97 -18.25 31.19
CA ARG A 350 -10.82 -19.40 30.81
C ARG A 350 -10.11 -20.42 29.93
N ALA A 351 -9.07 -20.04 29.21
CA ALA A 351 -8.12 -20.97 28.60
C ALA A 351 -7.39 -21.80 29.67
N SER A 352 -7.25 -21.25 30.88
CA SER A 352 -6.75 -21.93 32.08
C SER A 352 -7.74 -22.95 32.67
N SER A 353 -9.04 -22.91 32.30
CA SER A 353 -10.03 -23.93 32.70
C SER A 353 -10.30 -24.99 31.62
N CYS A 354 -9.82 -24.79 30.39
CA CYS A 354 -9.89 -25.77 29.31
C CYS A 354 -8.64 -26.65 29.33
N LYS A 355 -8.80 -27.99 29.29
CA LYS A 355 -7.70 -28.95 29.31
C LYS A 355 -6.75 -28.72 28.12
N GLY A 356 -5.66 -27.98 28.36
CA GLY A 356 -4.57 -27.77 27.39
C GLY A 356 -4.63 -26.47 26.56
N GLY A 357 -5.48 -25.49 26.89
CA GLY A 357 -5.41 -24.15 26.29
C GLY A 357 -5.73 -24.07 24.79
N ARG A 358 -6.50 -25.04 24.26
CA ARG A 358 -6.92 -25.13 22.85
C ARG A 358 -8.44 -25.08 22.74
N ILE A 359 -8.96 -24.37 21.74
CA ILE A 359 -10.39 -24.10 21.56
C ILE A 359 -10.89 -24.74 20.27
N ARG A 360 -11.89 -25.61 20.36
CA ARG A 360 -12.54 -26.17 19.17
C ARG A 360 -13.63 -25.24 18.65
N ILE A 361 -14.11 -25.49 17.45
CA ILE A 361 -15.14 -24.65 16.84
C ILE A 361 -16.45 -24.62 17.64
N GLU A 362 -16.80 -25.70 18.33
CA GLU A 362 -17.99 -25.76 19.19
C GLU A 362 -17.87 -24.82 20.39
N GLU A 363 -16.68 -24.76 20.97
CA GLU A 363 -16.34 -23.88 22.09
C GLU A 363 -16.25 -22.43 21.61
N PHE A 364 -15.63 -22.19 20.45
CA PHE A 364 -15.58 -20.89 19.77
C PHE A 364 -16.99 -20.33 19.44
N ALA A 365 -17.90 -21.20 19.00
CA ALA A 365 -19.32 -20.88 18.80
C ALA A 365 -20.02 -20.52 20.11
N GLY A 366 -19.78 -21.31 21.15
CA GLY A 366 -20.27 -21.05 22.51
C GLY A 366 -19.78 -19.71 23.06
N PHE A 367 -18.51 -19.36 22.84
CA PHE A 367 -17.91 -18.10 23.29
C PHE A 367 -18.51 -16.88 22.61
N LEU A 368 -18.69 -16.95 21.29
CA LEU A 368 -19.32 -15.87 20.54
C LEU A 368 -20.85 -15.84 20.70
N LYS A 369 -21.43 -16.84 21.38
CA LYS A 369 -22.89 -17.07 21.51
C LYS A 369 -23.58 -17.10 20.14
N LEU A 370 -22.90 -17.70 19.17
CA LEU A 370 -23.36 -17.82 17.80
C LEU A 370 -23.55 -19.30 17.46
N PRO A 371 -24.57 -19.67 16.68
CA PRO A 371 -24.66 -21.03 16.18
C PRO A 371 -23.50 -21.34 15.23
N ILE A 372 -23.09 -22.60 15.18
CA ILE A 372 -22.12 -23.09 14.19
C ILE A 372 -22.75 -22.87 12.81
N SER A 373 -22.29 -21.83 12.14
CA SER A 373 -22.73 -21.42 10.82
C SER A 373 -21.54 -21.44 9.87
N PRO A 374 -21.76 -21.52 8.54
CA PRO A 374 -20.68 -21.42 7.57
C PRO A 374 -19.82 -20.17 7.79
N ALA A 375 -20.42 -19.04 8.17
CA ALA A 375 -19.69 -17.82 8.48
C ALA A 375 -18.83 -17.93 9.76
N LEU A 376 -19.27 -18.68 10.77
CA LEU A 376 -18.46 -18.93 11.96
C LEU A 376 -17.30 -19.90 11.68
N GLN A 377 -17.52 -20.92 10.83
CA GLN A 377 -16.45 -21.79 10.33
C GLN A 377 -15.42 -21.01 9.53
N GLU A 378 -15.87 -20.07 8.69
CA GLU A 378 -14.99 -19.14 7.98
C GLU A 378 -14.19 -18.26 8.98
N LEU A 379 -14.80 -17.81 10.09
CA LEU A 379 -14.12 -17.03 11.12
C LEU A 379 -13.06 -17.87 11.84
N PHE A 380 -13.42 -19.09 12.20
CA PHE A 380 -12.57 -20.04 12.91
C PHE A 380 -11.31 -20.35 12.09
N ALA A 381 -11.46 -20.61 10.78
CA ALA A 381 -10.35 -20.87 9.85
C ALA A 381 -9.40 -19.67 9.63
N LEU A 382 -9.76 -18.47 10.11
CA LEU A 382 -8.85 -17.32 10.11
C LEU A 382 -7.98 -17.25 11.36
N PHE A 383 -8.46 -17.82 12.47
CA PHE A 383 -7.71 -17.98 13.71
C PHE A 383 -6.88 -19.27 13.67
N ASP A 384 -7.47 -20.39 13.25
CA ASP A 384 -6.83 -21.69 13.03
C ASP A 384 -5.96 -21.65 11.76
N ARG A 385 -4.69 -21.28 11.93
CA ARG A 385 -3.76 -20.99 10.82
C ARG A 385 -2.98 -22.22 10.40
N ASP A 386 -2.74 -23.14 11.32
CA ASP A 386 -2.10 -24.42 11.01
C ASP A 386 -3.10 -25.48 10.52
N GLY A 387 -4.41 -25.20 10.62
CA GLY A 387 -5.47 -26.06 10.12
C GLY A 387 -5.67 -27.30 10.98
N ASP A 388 -5.23 -27.27 12.23
CA ASP A 388 -5.33 -28.39 13.16
C ASP A 388 -6.75 -28.57 13.75
N GLY A 389 -7.68 -27.67 13.41
CA GLY A 389 -9.07 -27.71 13.85
C GLY A 389 -9.28 -27.18 15.27
N THR A 390 -8.25 -26.57 15.86
CA THR A 390 -8.27 -25.89 17.15
C THR A 390 -7.70 -24.47 17.03
N ILE A 391 -8.09 -23.57 17.94
CA ILE A 391 -7.46 -22.26 18.11
C ILE A 391 -6.66 -22.31 19.38
N ASP A 392 -5.34 -22.25 19.28
CA ASP A 392 -4.45 -22.15 20.43
C ASP A 392 -4.35 -20.69 20.97
N PHE A 393 -3.76 -20.51 22.14
CA PHE A 393 -3.59 -19.17 22.75
C PHE A 393 -2.81 -18.21 21.83
N ARG A 394 -1.83 -18.72 21.09
CA ARG A 394 -0.98 -17.95 20.18
C ARG A 394 -1.75 -17.52 18.94
N GLU A 395 -2.56 -18.39 18.35
CA GLU A 395 -3.45 -18.13 17.23
C GLU A 395 -4.56 -17.14 17.57
N TYR A 396 -5.08 -17.24 18.79
CA TYR A 396 -6.05 -16.27 19.31
C TYR A 396 -5.44 -14.86 19.45
N VAL A 397 -4.25 -14.76 20.05
CA VAL A 397 -3.54 -13.48 20.20
C VAL A 397 -3.12 -12.91 18.85
N ILE A 398 -2.56 -13.72 17.95
CA ILE A 398 -2.21 -13.30 16.59
C ILE A 398 -3.45 -12.84 15.83
N GLY A 399 -4.54 -13.59 15.93
CA GLY A 399 -5.84 -13.17 15.41
C GLY A 399 -6.17 -11.79 15.95
N VAL A 400 -6.27 -11.61 17.25
CA VAL A 400 -6.59 -10.32 17.88
C VAL A 400 -5.63 -9.18 17.48
N THR A 401 -4.31 -9.40 17.47
CA THR A 401 -3.32 -8.37 17.13
C THR A 401 -3.36 -7.97 15.65
N VAL A 402 -3.63 -8.94 14.76
CA VAL A 402 -3.87 -8.67 13.33
C VAL A 402 -5.19 -7.92 13.13
N LEU A 403 -6.18 -8.16 13.99
CA LEU A 403 -7.52 -7.57 13.94
C LEU A 403 -7.62 -6.17 14.54
N CYS A 404 -6.83 -5.88 15.57
CA CYS A 404 -6.66 -4.57 16.17
C CYS A 404 -5.61 -3.79 15.36
N ARG A 405 -6.06 -3.01 14.36
CA ARG A 405 -5.22 -2.11 13.55
C ARG A 405 -4.24 -1.26 14.38
N PRO A 406 -3.14 -0.75 13.76
CA PRO A 406 -1.96 -0.31 14.48
C PRO A 406 -2.18 1.05 15.13
N ALA A 407 -1.96 1.09 16.43
CA ALA A 407 -1.35 2.24 17.05
C ALA A 407 -0.40 1.70 18.10
N ASN A 408 0.75 2.36 18.25
CA ASN A 408 1.44 2.44 19.53
C ASN A 408 0.51 3.15 20.53
N THR A 409 -0.68 2.57 20.78
CA THR A 409 -1.57 2.99 21.83
C THR A 409 -0.92 2.54 23.13
N GLU A 410 -1.00 3.40 24.14
CA GLU A 410 -0.59 3.10 25.52
C GLU A 410 -0.92 1.68 25.95
N GLU A 411 -2.09 1.21 25.54
CA GLU A 411 -2.60 -0.11 25.89
C GLU A 411 -1.72 -1.27 25.39
N VAL A 412 -1.11 -1.16 24.20
CA VAL A 412 -0.25 -2.22 23.64
C VAL A 412 1.13 -2.22 24.29
N ILE A 413 1.66 -1.02 24.58
CA ILE A 413 2.93 -0.84 25.30
C ILE A 413 2.78 -1.38 26.72
N HIS A 414 1.64 -1.13 27.36
CA HIS A 414 1.29 -1.65 28.67
C HIS A 414 1.12 -3.18 28.68
N THR A 415 0.48 -3.77 27.67
CA THR A 415 0.41 -5.24 27.55
C THR A 415 1.78 -5.86 27.30
N ALA A 416 2.63 -5.23 26.49
CA ALA A 416 3.99 -5.69 26.27
C ALA A 416 4.83 -5.61 27.55
N PHE A 417 4.71 -4.53 28.32
CA PHE A 417 5.39 -4.37 29.61
C PHE A 417 5.02 -5.49 30.60
N LYS A 418 3.73 -5.78 30.75
CA LYS A 418 3.22 -6.88 31.58
C LYS A 418 3.66 -8.28 31.13
N LEU A 419 4.11 -8.43 29.89
CA LEU A 419 4.64 -9.71 29.41
C LEU A 419 6.10 -9.91 29.85
N PHE A 420 6.84 -8.82 30.10
CA PHE A 420 8.23 -8.87 30.59
C PHE A 420 8.34 -8.90 32.11
N ASP A 421 7.37 -8.32 32.78
CA ASP A 421 7.20 -8.33 34.24
C ASP A 421 6.55 -9.66 34.65
N ILE A 422 7.36 -10.67 35.02
CA ILE A 422 6.90 -12.04 35.27
C ILE A 422 6.25 -12.15 36.65
N ASP A 423 6.76 -11.40 37.62
CA ASP A 423 6.29 -11.41 39.01
C ASP A 423 5.25 -10.32 39.33
N GLU A 424 4.87 -9.52 38.33
CA GLU A 424 3.87 -8.44 38.39
C GLU A 424 4.24 -7.31 39.37
N ASP A 425 5.53 -7.09 39.61
CA ASP A 425 6.03 -6.07 40.55
C ASP A 425 6.10 -4.65 39.93
N ASN A 426 5.71 -4.52 38.65
CA ASN A 426 5.77 -3.32 37.80
C ASN A 426 7.18 -2.80 37.50
N ASN A 427 8.19 -3.66 37.63
CA ASN A 427 9.57 -3.38 37.22
C ASN A 427 10.12 -4.57 36.44
N ILE A 428 10.80 -4.32 35.32
CA ILE A 428 11.45 -5.40 34.58
C ILE A 428 12.91 -5.47 35.01
N THR A 429 13.28 -6.53 35.72
CA THR A 429 14.67 -6.75 36.13
C THR A 429 15.55 -7.15 34.94
N ARG A 430 16.87 -6.97 35.08
CA ARG A 430 17.83 -7.42 34.05
C ARG A 430 17.71 -8.92 33.77
N ASP A 431 17.43 -9.71 34.80
CA ASP A 431 17.30 -11.16 34.66
C ASP A 431 15.99 -11.55 33.98
N GLU A 432 14.88 -10.86 34.21
CA GLU A 432 13.63 -11.09 33.48
C GLU A 432 13.75 -10.65 32.02
N PHE A 433 14.30 -9.45 31.78
CA PHE A 433 14.56 -8.95 30.43
C PHE A 433 15.51 -9.88 29.66
N SER A 434 16.58 -10.34 30.31
CA SER A 434 17.56 -11.29 29.78
C SER A 434 16.93 -12.67 29.56
N SER A 435 16.19 -13.20 30.52
CA SER A 435 15.58 -14.54 30.41
C SER A 435 14.56 -14.58 29.29
N LEU A 436 13.77 -13.52 29.15
CA LEU A 436 12.76 -13.42 28.12
C LEU A 436 13.40 -13.16 26.75
N LEU A 437 14.47 -12.36 26.65
CA LEU A 437 15.22 -12.16 25.39
C LEU A 437 16.08 -13.36 24.98
N ARG A 438 16.68 -14.10 25.93
CA ARG A 438 17.41 -15.35 25.67
C ARG A 438 16.45 -16.43 25.21
N SER A 439 15.30 -16.54 25.88
CA SER A 439 14.18 -17.37 25.44
C SER A 439 13.66 -16.93 24.06
N ALA A 440 13.67 -15.63 23.77
CA ALA A 440 13.22 -15.07 22.50
C ALA A 440 14.10 -15.30 21.30
N LEU A 441 15.40 -15.23 21.52
CA LEU A 441 16.40 -15.27 20.45
C LEU A 441 17.05 -16.65 20.36
N GLY A 442 16.78 -17.56 21.31
CA GLY A 442 17.34 -18.91 21.34
C GLY A 442 18.86 -18.92 21.53
N VAL A 443 19.42 -17.84 22.06
CA VAL A 443 20.87 -17.69 22.28
C VAL A 443 21.13 -17.71 23.78
N CYS A 444 21.84 -18.74 24.25
CA CYS A 444 22.16 -18.88 25.67
C CYS A 444 23.08 -17.75 26.18
N ASP A 445 23.90 -17.14 25.31
CA ASP A 445 24.87 -16.09 25.64
C ASP A 445 24.60 -14.75 24.94
N LEU A 446 23.36 -14.26 25.03
CA LEU A 446 23.03 -12.93 24.54
C LEU A 446 23.40 -11.84 25.56
N ASN A 447 24.33 -10.94 25.19
CA ASN A 447 24.67 -9.78 26.02
C ASN A 447 23.61 -8.68 25.86
N VAL A 448 22.59 -8.72 26.72
CA VAL A 448 21.50 -7.73 26.76
C VAL A 448 21.87 -6.44 27.49
N SER A 449 23.04 -6.37 28.13
CA SER A 449 23.40 -5.27 29.03
C SER A 449 23.45 -3.91 28.33
N LYS A 450 23.87 -3.85 27.06
CA LYS A 450 23.89 -2.60 26.29
C LYS A 450 22.49 -2.08 25.94
N LEU A 451 21.55 -2.99 25.69
CA LEU A 451 20.17 -2.63 25.37
C LEU A 451 19.39 -2.31 26.64
N PHE A 452 19.57 -3.10 27.70
CA PHE A 452 19.00 -2.85 29.01
C PHE A 452 19.41 -1.47 29.54
N ASN A 453 20.70 -1.15 29.52
CA ASN A 453 21.21 0.17 29.95
C ASN A 453 20.83 1.32 29.01
N ALA A 454 20.33 1.04 27.80
CA ALA A 454 19.80 2.07 26.90
C ALA A 454 18.33 2.39 27.18
N ILE A 455 17.62 1.49 27.88
CA ILE A 455 16.22 1.66 28.29
C ILE A 455 16.17 2.19 29.73
N ASP A 456 16.94 1.59 30.63
CA ASP A 456 17.19 2.01 32.02
C ASP A 456 17.98 3.34 32.01
N SER A 457 17.24 4.44 31.97
CA SER A 457 17.78 5.78 31.74
C SER A 457 18.26 6.41 33.04
N ASP A 458 17.68 5.99 34.17
CA ASP A 458 18.06 6.45 35.50
C ASP A 458 19.13 5.58 36.17
N GLY A 459 19.47 4.43 35.58
CA GLY A 459 20.50 3.51 36.06
C GLY A 459 20.09 2.78 37.33
N SER A 460 18.79 2.67 37.60
CA SER A 460 18.21 2.02 38.76
C SER A 460 18.43 0.50 38.78
N GLY A 461 18.80 -0.09 37.62
CA GLY A 461 19.00 -1.53 37.48
C GLY A 461 17.71 -2.31 37.17
N HIS A 462 16.58 -1.61 37.02
CA HIS A 462 15.27 -2.13 36.67
C HIS A 462 14.61 -1.19 35.65
N ILE A 463 13.82 -1.72 34.73
CA ILE A 463 13.11 -0.90 33.74
C ILE A 463 11.69 -0.66 34.23
N THR A 464 11.33 0.60 34.48
CA THR A 464 9.96 0.99 34.85
C THR A 464 9.06 1.11 33.61
N TYR A 465 7.74 1.10 33.82
CA TYR A 465 6.78 1.27 32.72
C TYR A 465 7.01 2.57 31.95
N ASP A 466 7.30 3.67 32.64
CA ASP A 466 7.51 4.98 32.01
C ASP A 466 8.79 5.04 31.18
N GLU A 467 9.87 4.37 31.61
CA GLU A 467 11.10 4.24 30.82
C GLU A 467 10.91 3.33 29.61
N PHE A 468 10.25 2.18 29.80
CA PHE A 468 9.90 1.26 28.73
C PHE A 468 9.04 1.95 27.66
N ARG A 469 8.05 2.72 28.11
CA ARG A 469 7.14 3.50 27.27
C ARG A 469 7.87 4.62 26.53
N THR A 470 8.70 5.39 27.23
CA THR A 470 9.47 6.49 26.63
C THR A 470 10.42 5.95 25.57
N PHE A 471 11.09 4.83 25.84
CA PHE A 471 11.96 4.16 24.88
C PHE A 471 11.19 3.65 23.65
N ALA A 472 10.04 2.98 23.86
CA ALA A 472 9.20 2.47 22.77
C ALA A 472 8.62 3.57 21.87
N LEU A 473 8.34 4.75 22.42
CA LEU A 473 7.84 5.90 21.67
C LEU A 473 8.96 6.67 20.94
N THR A 474 10.16 6.71 21.50
CA THR A 474 11.32 7.44 20.94
C THR A 474 12.11 6.64 19.90
N HIS A 475 12.07 5.32 19.98
CA HIS A 475 12.76 4.42 19.05
C HIS A 475 11.80 3.39 18.40
N PRO A 476 10.94 3.83 17.45
CA PRO A 476 9.96 2.96 16.77
C PRO A 476 10.58 1.75 16.06
N GLU A 477 11.88 1.81 15.72
CA GLU A 477 12.66 0.72 15.14
C GLU A 477 12.83 -0.49 16.06
N TYR A 478 12.83 -0.31 17.39
CA TYR A 478 12.92 -1.39 18.37
C TYR A 478 11.56 -1.96 18.77
N GLY A 479 10.45 -1.29 18.44
CA GLY A 479 9.10 -1.88 18.53
C GLY A 479 8.96 -3.18 17.73
N LYS A 480 9.81 -3.36 16.71
CA LYS A 480 9.96 -4.59 15.93
C LYS A 480 10.57 -5.75 16.70
N LEU A 481 11.53 -5.51 17.60
CA LEU A 481 12.23 -6.58 18.34
C LEU A 481 11.26 -7.40 19.20
N PHE A 482 10.27 -6.72 19.77
CA PHE A 482 9.20 -7.32 20.58
C PHE A 482 8.17 -8.11 19.74
N THR A 483 7.96 -7.72 18.48
CA THR A 483 7.12 -8.47 17.53
C THR A 483 7.88 -9.62 16.86
N THR A 484 9.18 -9.46 16.61
CA THR A 484 10.08 -10.51 16.08
C THR A 484 10.22 -11.70 17.03
N TYR A 485 10.17 -11.48 18.36
CA TYR A 485 10.10 -12.57 19.34
C TYR A 485 8.88 -13.48 19.12
N ILE A 486 7.71 -12.86 18.94
CA ILE A 486 6.45 -13.57 18.67
C ILE A 486 6.53 -14.32 17.33
N GLU A 487 7.30 -13.82 16.37
CA GLU A 487 7.54 -14.49 15.08
C GLU A 487 8.59 -15.62 15.12
N LEU A 488 9.59 -15.57 15.98
CA LEU A 488 10.64 -16.61 16.10
C LEU A 488 10.09 -17.92 16.71
N GLN A 489 9.15 -17.81 17.66
CA GLN A 489 8.34 -18.94 18.13
C GLN A 489 7.59 -19.66 16.99
N ARG A 490 7.36 -18.97 15.86
CA ARG A 490 6.70 -19.53 14.67
C ARG A 490 7.59 -20.46 13.86
N TYR A 491 8.93 -20.35 13.97
CA TYR A 491 9.87 -21.12 13.16
C TYR A 491 10.34 -22.41 13.87
N GLN A 492 10.55 -22.36 15.19
CA GLN A 492 11.02 -23.52 15.97
C GLN A 492 9.94 -24.59 16.20
N GLY A 493 8.65 -24.24 16.06
CA GLY A 493 7.55 -25.22 16.08
C GLY A 493 7.42 -26.09 14.82
N LEU A 494 8.20 -25.82 13.75
CA LEU A 494 8.04 -26.47 12.44
C LEU A 494 9.21 -27.37 11.99
N GLN A 495 10.35 -27.40 12.68
CA GLN A 495 11.47 -28.27 12.31
C GLN A 495 12.12 -28.89 13.56
N GLY A 496 11.69 -30.10 13.89
CA GLY A 496 12.43 -30.95 14.82
C GLY A 496 13.60 -31.61 14.11
N GLU A 497 14.75 -30.95 14.04
CA GLU A 497 16.12 -31.53 13.92
C GLU A 497 17.19 -30.42 13.95
N GLU A 498 18.26 -30.61 14.73
CA GLU A 498 19.39 -29.66 14.90
C GLU A 498 20.41 -29.74 13.74
N PRO A 499 20.99 -28.62 13.28
CA PRO A 499 22.20 -28.64 12.46
C PRO A 499 23.44 -28.04 13.15
N ASP A 500 24.58 -28.70 12.91
CA ASP A 500 25.94 -28.42 13.36
C ASP A 500 26.55 -27.16 12.68
N PHE A 501 27.08 -26.22 13.49
CA PHE A 501 27.41 -24.84 13.08
C PHE A 501 28.91 -24.50 13.06
N ASP A 502 29.81 -25.46 13.19
CA ASP A 502 31.27 -25.20 13.26
C ASP A 502 31.91 -24.66 11.96
N SER A 503 31.19 -24.67 10.83
CA SER A 503 31.78 -24.23 9.54
C SER A 503 31.51 -22.77 9.15
N ALA A 504 30.61 -22.05 9.84
CA ALA A 504 30.14 -20.74 9.38
C ALA A 504 30.81 -19.52 10.05
N PHE A 505 31.50 -19.70 11.18
CA PHE A 505 31.99 -18.57 12.00
C PHE A 505 33.41 -18.07 11.67
N SER A 506 34.11 -18.70 10.73
CA SER A 506 35.50 -18.32 10.39
C SER A 506 35.66 -17.14 9.44
N GLN A 507 34.56 -16.48 8.99
CA GLN A 507 34.64 -15.37 8.03
C GLN A 507 34.09 -14.01 8.52
N TRP A 508 33.64 -13.88 9.77
CA TRP A 508 33.10 -12.60 10.28
C TRP A 508 33.98 -11.88 11.32
N GLY A 509 35.13 -12.45 11.67
CA GLY A 509 36.05 -11.85 12.64
C GLY A 509 37.27 -11.21 11.98
N THR A 510 37.16 -9.93 11.59
CA THR A 510 38.23 -8.92 11.77
C THR A 510 37.77 -7.61 11.15
N SER A 511 37.29 -6.69 11.99
CA SER A 511 37.79 -5.31 12.07
C SER A 511 36.91 -4.53 13.03
N SER A 512 37.42 -4.27 14.22
CA SER A 512 36.98 -3.18 15.09
C SER A 512 38.22 -2.54 15.72
N PRO A 513 38.12 -1.27 16.14
CA PRO A 513 39.16 -0.26 15.97
C PRO A 513 39.77 0.20 17.30
N SER A 514 40.91 0.89 17.27
CA SER A 514 41.34 1.76 18.39
C SER A 514 42.40 2.78 17.99
N ASP A 515 42.23 3.97 18.55
CA ASP A 515 43.06 5.16 18.54
C ASP A 515 44.52 4.95 19.01
N HIS A 516 45.44 5.78 18.53
CA HIS A 516 46.13 6.80 19.34
C HIS A 516 47.29 7.47 18.58
N GLN A 517 47.44 8.75 18.91
CA GLN A 517 48.38 9.75 18.42
C GLN A 517 49.60 9.77 19.35
N GLU A 518 50.83 9.72 18.83
CA GLU A 518 51.98 10.56 19.21
C GLU A 518 53.30 10.17 18.53
N ASP A 519 54.13 11.21 18.39
CA ASP A 519 55.38 11.36 17.64
C ASP A 519 56.48 10.32 17.88
N SER A 520 57.28 10.05 16.83
CA SER A 520 58.69 10.53 16.78
C SER A 520 59.50 9.96 15.60
N ASN A 521 60.19 10.90 14.94
CA ASN A 521 61.52 10.82 14.34
C ASN A 521 61.88 9.84 13.20
N SER A 522 62.17 10.48 12.07
CA SER A 522 63.43 10.42 11.30
C SER A 522 63.86 9.09 10.68
N HIS A 523 63.90 9.05 9.34
CA HIS A 523 65.10 9.24 8.51
C HIS A 523 64.95 8.52 7.15
N LYS A 524 65.25 9.27 6.07
CA LYS A 524 66.08 8.88 4.89
C LYS A 524 65.68 7.57 4.16
N LYS A 525 65.52 7.51 2.83
CA LYS A 525 66.23 8.19 1.75
C LYS A 525 65.62 7.74 0.39
N ASP A 526 65.71 8.64 -0.58
CA ASP A 526 66.05 8.47 -2.00
C ASP A 526 65.45 7.30 -2.81
N ALA A 527 64.51 7.61 -3.71
CA ALA A 527 64.70 7.66 -5.17
C ALA A 527 63.38 7.94 -5.89
#